data_AF-A0A2E7TBE4-F1
#
_entry.id   AF-A0A2E7TBE4-F1
#
_cell.length_a   1.000
_cell.length_b   1.000
_cell.length_c   1.000
_cell.angle_alpha   90.00
_cell.angle_beta   90.00
_cell.angle_gamma   90.00
#
_symmetry.space_group_name_H-M   'P 1'
#
loop_
_entity.id
_entity.type
_entity.pdbx_description
1 polymer ?
#
loop_
_entity_poly.entity_id
_entity_poly.type
_entity_poly.pdbx_seq_one_letter_code
_entity_poly.pdbx_strand_id
1 'polypeptide(L)' 'MKRYIIQFQNNKDNTYRHDEVMKHTFAEAEAHANEKRHHFPGNNEWRIVSITETKVKNAGV' A
#
# COMPACT_ATOMS: atom_id res chain seq x y z
N MET A 1 -2.97 -16.59 3.19
CA MET A 1 -3.00 -15.13 3.39
C MET A 1 -2.00 -14.51 2.43
N LYS A 2 -2.33 -13.39 1.79
CA LYS A 2 -1.45 -12.72 0.82
C LYS A 2 -0.90 -11.45 1.43
N ARG A 3 0.36 -11.10 1.10
CA ARG A 3 0.95 -9.82 1.47
C ARG A 3 0.88 -8.89 0.26
N TYR A 4 0.46 -7.66 0.49
CA TYR A 4 0.48 -6.60 -0.50
C TYR A 4 1.40 -5.47 -0.03
N ILE A 5 2.30 -5.06 -0.91
CA ILE A 5 3.16 -3.89 -0.72
C ILE A 5 2.54 -2.76 -1.52
N ILE A 6 2.11 -1.71 -0.84
CA ILE A 6 1.47 -0.53 -1.43
C ILE A 6 2.49 0.58 -1.49
N GLN A 7 2.65 1.23 -2.63
CA GLN A 7 3.54 2.37 -2.80
C GLN A 7 2.73 3.64 -3.03
N PHE A 8 3.06 4.66 -2.25
CA PHE A 8 2.51 6.00 -2.33
C PHE A 8 3.58 6.98 -2.82
N GLN A 9 3.16 7.95 -3.63
CA GLN A 9 3.98 9.08 -4.05
C GLN A 9 3.29 10.36 -3.64
N ASN A 10 4.04 11.29 -3.04
CA ASN A 10 3.61 12.66 -2.83
C ASN A 10 3.94 13.50 -4.06
N ASN A 11 2.92 14.10 -4.66
CA ASN A 11 3.03 14.91 -5.88
C ASN A 11 3.74 16.25 -5.66
N LYS A 12 3.83 16.74 -4.41
CA LYS A 12 4.38 18.07 -4.10
C LYS A 12 5.91 18.08 -4.02
N ASP A 13 6.46 17.06 -3.37
CA ASP A 13 7.88 16.94 -3.04
C ASP A 13 8.53 15.68 -3.66
N ASN A 14 7.76 14.91 -4.45
CA ASN A 14 8.20 13.68 -5.09
C ASN A 14 8.73 12.63 -4.09
N THR A 15 8.25 12.67 -2.85
CA THR A 15 8.60 11.71 -1.81
C THR A 15 7.81 10.42 -1.98
N TYR A 16 8.46 9.28 -1.73
CA TYR A 16 7.82 7.97 -1.78
C TYR A 16 7.70 7.37 -0.38
N ARG A 17 6.58 6.69 -0.15
CA ARG A 17 6.34 5.86 1.03
C ARG A 17 5.77 4.53 0.61
N HIS A 18 5.97 3.51 1.43
CA HIS A 18 5.31 2.23 1.24
C HIS A 18 4.59 1.81 2.52
N ASP A 19 3.53 1.02 2.36
CA ASP A 19 2.81 0.34 3.43
C ASP A 19 2.69 -1.15 3.07
N GLU A 20 2.65 -2.01 4.09
CA GLU A 20 2.54 -3.45 3.90
C GLU A 20 1.31 -3.98 4.63
N VAL A 21 0.47 -4.73 3.92
CA VAL A 21 -0.76 -5.29 4.49
C VAL A 21 -0.95 -6.75 4.16
N MET A 22 -1.49 -7.48 5.13
CA MET A 22 -1.93 -8.86 4.97
C MET A 22 -3.43 -8.90 4.66
N LYS A 23 -3.80 -9.33 3.46
CA LYS A 23 -5.21 -9.39 3.00
C LYS A 23 -5.50 -10.70 2.26
N HIS A 24 -6.77 -11.02 2.05
CA HIS A 24 -7.19 -12.23 1.33
C HIS A 24 -7.34 -11.96 -0.17
N THR A 25 -7.70 -10.74 -0.55
CA THR A 25 -7.94 -10.30 -1.92
C THR A 25 -7.23 -8.97 -2.24
N PHE A 26 -7.08 -8.69 -3.53
CA PHE A 26 -6.54 -7.40 -4.00
C PHE A 26 -7.47 -6.23 -3.64
N ALA A 27 -8.79 -6.42 -3.75
CA ALA A 27 -9.78 -5.38 -3.43
C ALA A 27 -9.67 -4.89 -1.97
N GLU A 28 -9.38 -5.79 -1.01
CA GLU A 28 -9.16 -5.39 0.38
C GLU A 28 -7.85 -4.62 0.59
N ALA A 29 -6.83 -4.90 -0.21
CA ALA A 29 -5.57 -4.14 -0.19
C ALA A 29 -5.76 -2.75 -0.82
N GLU A 30 -6.54 -2.65 -1.91
CA GLU A 30 -6.93 -1.37 -2.51
C GLU A 30 -7.76 -0.51 -1.57
N ALA A 31 -8.73 -1.10 -0.86
CA ALA A 31 -9.53 -0.37 0.11
C ALA A 31 -8.66 0.22 1.23
N HIS A 32 -7.72 -0.56 1.77
CA HIS A 32 -6.73 -0.10 2.75
C HIS A 32 -5.85 1.02 2.18
N ALA A 33 -5.35 0.86 0.96
CA ALA A 33 -4.52 1.87 0.30
C ALA A 33 -5.27 3.21 0.18
N ASN A 34 -6.56 3.17 -0.20
CA ASN A 34 -7.40 4.36 -0.29
C ASN A 34 -7.61 5.02 1.08
N GLU A 35 -7.91 4.24 2.12
CA GLU A 35 -8.05 4.76 3.49
C GLU A 35 -6.75 5.40 3.99
N LYS A 36 -5.60 4.76 3.77
CA LYS A 36 -4.29 5.28 4.18
C LYS A 36 -3.91 6.56 3.47
N ARG A 37 -4.23 6.67 2.17
CA ARG A 37 -4.02 7.89 1.40
C ARG A 37 -4.68 9.11 2.07
N HIS A 38 -5.86 8.91 2.64
CA HIS A 38 -6.63 9.93 3.37
C HIS A 38 -6.19 10.18 4.82
N HIS A 39 -5.14 9.50 5.29
CA HIS A 39 -4.54 9.74 6.60
C HIS A 39 -3.18 10.44 6.52
N PHE A 40 -2.58 10.57 5.33
CA PHE A 40 -1.29 11.24 5.22
C PHE A 40 -1.44 12.76 5.34
N PRO A 41 -0.54 13.44 6.06
CA PRO A 41 -0.50 14.90 6.05
C PRO A 41 -0.31 15.37 4.60
N GLY A 42 -1.20 16.26 4.15
CA GLY A 42 -1.31 16.61 2.73
C GLY A 42 -2.18 15.66 1.91
N ASN A 43 -3.29 15.17 2.46
CA ASN A 43 -4.26 14.21 1.88
C ASN A 43 -4.50 14.22 0.36
N ASN A 44 -4.42 15.37 -0.30
CA ASN A 44 -4.63 15.50 -1.74
C ASN A 44 -3.36 15.35 -2.58
N GLU A 45 -2.19 15.31 -1.94
CA GLU A 45 -0.88 15.25 -2.59
C GLU A 45 -0.36 13.81 -2.70
N TRP A 46 -0.81 12.90 -1.83
CA TRP A 46 -0.46 11.48 -1.89
C TRP A 46 -1.33 10.72 -2.87
N ARG A 47 -0.72 9.95 -3.78
CA ARG A 47 -1.38 9.03 -4.70
C ARG A 47 -0.82 7.63 -4.58
N ILE A 48 -1.66 6.63 -4.78
CA ILE A 48 -1.24 5.23 -4.88
C ILE A 48 -0.63 5.05 -6.28
N VAL A 49 0.63 4.63 -6.36
CA VAL A 49 1.33 4.42 -7.63
C VAL A 49 1.55 2.94 -7.95
N SER A 50 1.52 2.07 -6.94
CA SER A 50 1.63 0.63 -7.14
C SER A 50 1.03 -0.14 -5.97
N ILE A 51 0.46 -1.31 -6.24
CA ILE A 51 0.08 -2.31 -5.24
C ILE A 51 0.60 -3.66 -5.76
N THR A 52 1.63 -4.19 -5.11
CA THR A 52 2.31 -5.41 -5.54
C THR A 52 1.96 -6.56 -4.61
N GLU A 53 1.37 -7.62 -5.15
CA GLU A 53 1.20 -8.87 -4.42
C GLU A 53 2.56 -9.55 -4.23
N THR A 54 2.90 -9.87 -2.98
CA THR A 54 4.03 -10.72 -2.67
C THR A 54 3.53 -12.02 -2.04
N LYS A 55 3.97 -13.15 -2.60
CA LYS A 55 3.78 -14.44 -1.93
C LYS A 55 4.62 -14.46 -0.67
N VAL A 56 3.96 -14.52 0.47
CA VAL A 56 4.60 -14.84 1.74
C VAL A 56 4.93 -16.33 1.64
N LYS A 57 6.17 -16.66 1.28
CA LYS A 57 6.66 -18.02 1.51
C LYS A 57 6.74 -18.13 3.02
N ASN A 58 5.95 -19.01 3.63
CA ASN A 58 6.26 -19.49 4.97
C ASN A 58 7.69 -20.03 4.88
N ALA A 59 8.68 -19.27 5.35
CA ALA A 59 9.98 -19.83 5.66
C ALA A 59 9.69 -20.92 6.70
N GLY A 60 10.06 -22.15 6.36
CA GLY A 60 9.62 -23.36 7.06
C GLY A 60 9.84 -23.28 8.57
N VAL A 61 8.87 -23.88 9.26
CA VAL A 61 9.02 -24.43 10.61
C VAL A 61 10.15 -25.47 10.59
#